data_AF-J4KL01-F1
#
_entry.id   AF-J4KL01-F1
#
_cell.length_a   1.000
_cell.length_b   1.000
_cell.length_c   1.000
_cell.angle_alpha   90.00
_cell.angle_beta   90.00
_cell.angle_gamma   90.00
#
_symmetry.space_group_name_H-M   'P 1'
#
loop_
_entity.id
_entity.type
_entity.pdbx_description
1 polymer ?
#
loop_
_entity_poly.entity_id
_entity_poly.type
_entity_poly.pdbx_seq_one_letter_code
_entity_poly.pdbx_strand_id
1 'polypeptide(L)'
;MLESPELHGKSLAQEEFAFTTGMIGRNLSNFSAWHHRSQLILRVVAEQNCNDEARAAFLGQELDTVREGLNLGPEDQSLWYYHQFLISQIVKDGDRHAIAPALTVAERVAYMKHEIYEIKDLLEDYMNVKWIYQALLEYTLSLRRLEKRSIGDSDDAGNLRTWLEKLVALDPTRRGRWNDFAREIGEMG
;
A
#
# COMPACT_ATOMS: atom_id res chain seq x y z
N MET A 1 12.73 -19.56 -13.19
CA MET A 1 12.93 -20.11 -11.84
C MET A 1 14.26 -20.85 -11.86
N LEU A 2 15.30 -20.24 -11.29
CA LEU A 2 16.63 -20.85 -11.19
C LEU A 2 16.65 -21.62 -9.87
N GLU A 3 16.36 -22.91 -9.93
CA GLU A 3 16.63 -23.81 -8.79
C GLU A 3 18.09 -24.25 -8.90
N SER A 4 18.96 -23.73 -8.02
CA SER A 4 20.34 -24.23 -7.91
C SER A 4 20.32 -25.63 -7.27
N PRO A 5 21.04 -26.62 -7.83
CA PRO A 5 21.08 -28.01 -7.33
C PRO A 5 21.58 -28.17 -5.88
N GLU A 6 22.17 -27.12 -5.32
CA GLU A 6 22.76 -27.10 -3.97
C GLU A 6 21.70 -27.04 -2.86
N LEU A 7 20.47 -26.63 -3.18
CA LEU A 7 19.44 -26.31 -2.19
C LEU A 7 18.61 -27.50 -1.69
N HIS A 8 18.83 -28.73 -2.18
CA HIS A 8 18.12 -29.94 -1.72
C HIS A 8 16.58 -29.76 -1.64
N GLY A 9 16.00 -28.94 -2.51
CA GLY A 9 14.55 -28.64 -2.51
C GLY A 9 14.08 -27.71 -1.39
N LYS A 10 14.97 -27.10 -0.60
CA LYS A 10 14.62 -26.03 0.36
C LYS A 10 14.48 -24.71 -0.37
N SER A 11 13.32 -24.06 -0.19
CA SER A 11 13.09 -22.71 -0.67
C SER A 11 13.96 -21.72 0.12
N LEU A 12 14.70 -20.86 -0.60
CA LEU A 12 15.44 -19.73 -0.02
C LEU A 12 14.53 -18.54 0.31
N ALA A 13 13.24 -18.59 0.01
CA ALA A 13 12.37 -17.42 0.07
C ALA A 13 12.36 -16.77 1.47
N GLN A 14 12.41 -17.56 2.54
CA GLN A 14 12.47 -17.03 3.92
C GLN A 14 13.81 -16.35 4.22
N GLU A 15 14.93 -16.94 3.78
CA GLU A 15 16.27 -16.39 3.99
C GLU A 15 16.47 -15.11 3.17
N GLU A 16 16.02 -15.09 1.92
CA GLU A 16 16.03 -13.91 1.07
C GLU A 16 15.13 -12.80 1.63
N PHE A 17 13.96 -13.15 2.16
CA PHE A 17 13.07 -12.19 2.82
C PHE A 17 13.72 -11.59 4.07
N ALA A 18 14.35 -12.40 4.92
CA ALA A 18 15.11 -11.92 6.08
C ALA A 18 16.30 -11.02 5.65
N PHE A 19 16.96 -11.35 4.55
CA PHE A 19 18.01 -10.51 3.98
C PHE A 19 17.47 -9.13 3.56
N THR A 20 16.28 -9.06 2.94
CA THR A 20 15.66 -7.76 2.62
C THR A 20 15.42 -6.91 3.86
N THR A 21 15.01 -7.50 4.99
CA THR A 21 14.85 -6.79 6.27
C THR A 21 16.17 -6.15 6.70
N GLY A 22 17.28 -6.88 6.62
CA GLY A 22 18.61 -6.36 6.96
C GLY A 22 19.06 -5.22 6.03
N MET A 23 18.71 -5.29 4.74
CA MET A 23 19.03 -4.24 3.76
C MET A 23 18.21 -2.98 3.98
N ILE A 24 16.92 -3.12 4.29
CA ILE A 24 16.01 -2.01 4.61
C ILE A 24 16.46 -1.31 5.90
N GLY A 25 16.79 -2.08 6.93
CA GLY A 25 17.26 -1.51 8.21
C GLY A 25 18.58 -0.73 8.10
N ARG A 26 19.40 -0.99 7.07
CA ARG A 26 20.61 -0.21 6.79
C ARG A 26 20.34 1.03 5.94
N ASN A 27 19.34 0.96 5.05
CA ASN A 27 18.98 2.04 4.14
C ASN A 27 17.51 1.93 3.75
N LEU A 28 16.67 2.76 4.36
CA LEU A 28 15.23 2.83 4.10
C LEU A 28 14.92 3.22 2.64
N SER A 29 15.85 3.89 1.95
CA SER A 29 15.73 4.26 0.54
C SER A 29 16.12 3.15 -0.44
N ASN A 30 16.36 1.93 0.03
CA ASN A 30 16.79 0.83 -0.82
C ASN A 30 15.63 0.25 -1.64
N PHE A 31 15.34 0.86 -2.79
CA PHE A 31 14.29 0.41 -3.71
C PHE A 31 14.40 -1.08 -4.05
N SER A 32 15.61 -1.59 -4.31
CA SER A 32 15.81 -3.00 -4.66
C SER A 32 15.41 -3.93 -3.52
N ALA A 33 15.68 -3.56 -2.27
CA ALA A 33 15.27 -4.35 -1.11
C ALA A 33 13.75 -4.39 -0.95
N TRP A 34 13.08 -3.24 -1.04
CA TRP A 34 11.61 -3.14 -0.98
C TRP A 34 10.92 -3.89 -2.12
N HIS A 35 11.44 -3.72 -3.35
CA HIS A 35 10.92 -4.42 -4.51
C HIS A 35 11.07 -5.93 -4.37
N HIS A 36 12.27 -6.41 -4.02
CA HIS A 36 12.51 -7.84 -3.83
C HIS A 36 11.62 -8.40 -2.71
N ARG A 37 11.46 -7.65 -1.61
CA ARG A 37 10.55 -8.01 -0.51
C ARG A 37 9.11 -8.22 -1.01
N SER A 38 8.60 -7.33 -1.85
CA SER A 38 7.25 -7.46 -2.44
C SER A 38 7.07 -8.68 -3.34
N GLN A 39 8.14 -9.15 -4.00
CA GLN A 39 8.12 -10.34 -4.84
C GLN A 39 8.14 -11.64 -4.03
N LEU A 40 8.79 -11.63 -2.87
CA LEU A 40 8.96 -12.82 -2.01
C LEU A 40 7.77 -13.05 -1.07
N ILE A 41 7.13 -11.97 -0.61
CA ILE A 41 6.15 -12.01 0.49
C ILE A 41 5.02 -13.03 0.30
N LEU A 42 4.42 -13.11 -0.90
CA LEU A 42 3.33 -14.05 -1.18
C LEU A 42 3.81 -15.51 -1.10
N ARG A 43 5.04 -15.77 -1.55
CA ARG A 43 5.67 -17.08 -1.48
C ARG A 43 6.01 -17.46 -0.04
N VAL A 44 6.61 -16.53 0.71
CA VAL A 44 6.95 -16.72 2.13
C VAL A 44 5.71 -17.08 2.94
N VAL A 45 4.64 -16.32 2.75
CA VAL A 45 3.38 -16.52 3.47
C VAL A 45 2.69 -17.84 3.05
N ALA A 46 2.80 -18.25 1.78
CA ALA A 46 2.30 -19.54 1.32
C ALA A 46 3.10 -20.73 1.89
N GLU A 47 4.43 -20.61 2.00
CA GLU A 47 5.32 -21.66 2.50
C GLU A 47 5.24 -21.84 4.02
N GLN A 48 4.92 -20.79 4.78
CA GLN A 48 4.80 -20.87 6.24
C GLN A 48 3.56 -21.64 6.73
N ASN A 49 2.59 -21.91 5.84
CA ASN A 49 1.32 -22.60 6.15
C ASN A 49 0.63 -22.04 7.42
N CYS A 50 0.69 -20.72 7.60
CA CYS A 50 0.10 -19.99 8.72
C CYS A 50 -1.43 -20.01 8.66
N ASN A 51 -2.07 -19.97 9.84
CA ASN A 51 -3.50 -19.70 9.94
C ASN A 51 -3.82 -18.26 9.57
N ASP A 52 -5.11 -17.98 9.37
CA ASP A 52 -5.59 -16.68 8.89
C ASP A 52 -5.24 -15.53 9.86
N GLU A 53 -5.25 -15.79 11.17
CA GLU A 53 -4.87 -14.81 12.19
C GLU A 53 -3.40 -14.41 12.08
N ALA A 54 -2.50 -15.38 11.90
CA ALA A 54 -1.07 -15.09 11.73
C ALA A 54 -0.79 -14.35 10.41
N ARG A 55 -1.55 -14.63 9.34
CA ARG A 55 -1.46 -13.90 8.07
C ARG A 55 -1.90 -12.45 8.20
N ALA A 56 -2.99 -12.19 8.94
CA ALA A 56 -3.45 -10.84 9.25
C ALA A 56 -2.45 -10.07 10.13
N ALA A 57 -1.89 -10.72 11.15
CA ALA A 57 -0.86 -10.13 11.99
C ALA A 57 0.41 -9.79 11.19
N PHE A 58 0.83 -10.68 10.29
CA PHE A 58 1.96 -10.44 9.40
C PHE A 58 1.71 -9.26 8.46
N LEU A 59 0.51 -9.13 7.86
CA LEU A 59 0.15 -7.96 7.06
C LEU A 59 0.23 -6.67 7.89
N GLY A 60 -0.29 -6.69 9.12
CA GLY A 60 -0.19 -5.56 10.04
C GLY A 60 1.26 -5.14 10.31
N GLN A 61 2.13 -6.09 10.60
CA GLN A 61 3.56 -5.82 10.85
C GLN A 61 4.26 -5.20 9.63
N GLU A 62 3.92 -5.64 8.41
CA GLU A 62 4.50 -5.07 7.19
C GLU A 62 4.00 -3.64 6.94
N LEU A 63 2.73 -3.35 7.26
CA LEU A 63 2.18 -1.99 7.24
C LEU A 63 2.88 -1.10 8.28
N ASP A 64 3.07 -1.59 9.51
CA ASP A 64 3.81 -0.85 10.57
C ASP A 64 5.23 -0.51 10.10
N THR A 65 5.95 -1.49 9.54
CA THR A 65 7.33 -1.32 9.07
C THR A 65 7.44 -0.24 7.99
N VAL A 66 6.53 -0.22 7.01
CA VAL A 66 6.56 0.80 5.96
C VAL A 66 6.09 2.16 6.47
N ARG A 67 5.13 2.22 7.40
CA ARG A 67 4.68 3.46 8.05
C ARG A 67 5.79 4.12 8.86
N GLU A 68 6.55 3.35 9.63
CA GLU A 68 7.74 3.86 10.32
C GLU A 68 8.72 4.49 9.32
N GLY A 69 8.95 3.84 8.17
CA GLY A 69 9.75 4.41 7.10
C GLY A 69 9.17 5.71 6.55
N LEU A 70 7.86 5.75 6.29
CA LEU A 70 7.17 6.94 5.77
C LEU A 70 7.20 8.12 6.75
N ASN A 71 7.13 7.86 8.06
CA ASN A 71 7.27 8.87 9.11
C ASN A 71 8.69 9.47 9.16
N LEU A 72 9.70 8.75 8.69
CA LEU A 72 11.08 9.23 8.65
C LEU A 72 11.45 9.92 7.33
N GLY A 73 10.80 9.57 6.23
CA GLY A 73 11.13 10.09 4.90
C GLY A 73 10.01 9.87 3.88
N PRO A 74 8.90 10.61 3.96
CA PRO A 74 7.78 10.45 3.05
C PRO A 74 8.08 10.92 1.62
N GLU A 75 9.21 11.59 1.36
CA GLU A 75 9.67 11.88 0.01
C GLU A 75 10.12 10.63 -0.79
N ASP A 76 10.41 9.53 -0.09
CA ASP A 76 10.97 8.34 -0.72
C ASP A 76 9.92 7.52 -1.47
N GLN A 77 10.05 7.50 -2.80
CA GLN A 77 9.15 6.76 -3.67
C GLN A 77 9.15 5.24 -3.40
N SER A 78 10.25 4.67 -2.91
CA SER A 78 10.37 3.23 -2.65
C SER A 78 9.39 2.78 -1.56
N LEU A 79 9.23 3.59 -0.52
CA LEU A 79 8.30 3.34 0.58
C LEU A 79 6.86 3.37 0.08
N TRP A 80 6.49 4.38 -0.72
CA TRP A 80 5.16 4.46 -1.32
C TRP A 80 4.86 3.31 -2.26
N TYR A 81 5.84 2.86 -3.05
CA TYR A 81 5.67 1.71 -3.93
C TYR A 81 5.35 0.45 -3.12
N TYR A 82 6.08 0.22 -2.03
CA TYR A 82 5.86 -0.92 -1.16
C TYR A 82 4.52 -0.82 -0.41
N HIS A 83 4.18 0.37 0.09
CA HIS A 83 2.89 0.65 0.71
C HIS A 83 1.73 0.39 -0.27
N GLN A 84 1.80 0.92 -1.50
CA GLN A 84 0.81 0.65 -2.56
C GLN A 84 0.68 -0.85 -2.86
N PHE A 85 1.78 -1.60 -2.86
CA PHE A 85 1.73 -3.05 -2.99
C PHE A 85 0.93 -3.69 -1.85
N LEU A 86 1.19 -3.34 -0.59
CA LEU A 86 0.45 -3.88 0.57
C LEU A 86 -1.05 -3.52 0.49
N ILE A 87 -1.38 -2.26 0.20
CA ILE A 87 -2.77 -1.82 -0.01
C ILE A 87 -3.45 -2.64 -1.11
N SER A 88 -2.73 -2.98 -2.19
CA SER A 88 -3.29 -3.82 -3.25
C SER A 88 -3.70 -5.22 -2.78
N GLN A 89 -3.07 -5.75 -1.72
CA GLN A 89 -3.44 -7.03 -1.10
C GLN A 89 -4.69 -6.93 -0.22
N ILE A 90 -5.07 -5.71 0.19
CA ILE A 90 -6.22 -5.41 1.04
C ILE A 90 -7.45 -5.09 0.19
N VAL A 91 -7.29 -4.32 -0.89
CA VAL A 91 -8.43 -3.84 -1.70
C VAL A 91 -8.94 -4.87 -2.71
N LYS A 92 -8.13 -5.85 -3.10
CA LYS A 92 -8.54 -6.94 -4.01
C LYS A 92 -9.35 -7.99 -3.24
N ASP A 93 -10.65 -7.72 -3.11
CA ASP A 93 -11.58 -8.67 -2.53
C ASP A 93 -11.61 -9.99 -3.33
N GLY A 94 -11.60 -11.13 -2.63
CA GLY A 94 -11.66 -12.47 -3.23
C GLY A 94 -10.37 -13.02 -3.83
N ASP A 95 -9.22 -12.32 -3.75
CA ASP A 95 -7.94 -12.88 -4.20
C ASP A 95 -7.39 -13.89 -3.18
N ARG A 96 -7.48 -15.18 -3.53
CA ARG A 96 -6.98 -16.29 -2.71
C ARG A 96 -5.46 -16.28 -2.54
N HIS A 97 -4.74 -15.53 -3.36
CA HIS A 97 -3.28 -15.41 -3.29
C HIS A 97 -2.83 -14.15 -2.54
N ALA A 98 -3.75 -13.35 -2.00
CA ALA A 98 -3.41 -12.20 -1.18
C ALA A 98 -2.68 -12.61 0.11
N ILE A 99 -1.98 -11.66 0.74
CA ILE A 99 -1.28 -11.89 2.02
C ILE A 99 -2.27 -12.41 3.08
N ALA A 100 -3.44 -11.80 3.23
CA ALA A 100 -4.47 -12.23 4.17
C ALA A 100 -5.83 -12.40 3.44
N PRO A 101 -6.06 -13.56 2.79
CA PRO A 101 -7.23 -13.75 1.93
C PRO A 101 -8.54 -13.84 2.72
N ALA A 102 -8.49 -14.31 3.97
CA ALA A 102 -9.66 -14.49 4.83
C ALA A 102 -10.18 -13.21 5.49
N LEU A 103 -9.53 -12.05 5.29
CA LEU A 103 -10.01 -10.78 5.83
C LEU A 103 -11.42 -10.48 5.33
N THR A 104 -12.32 -10.20 6.27
CA THR A 104 -13.67 -9.72 6.00
C THR A 104 -13.64 -8.32 5.38
N VAL A 105 -14.72 -7.95 4.71
CA VAL A 105 -14.87 -6.57 4.17
C VAL A 105 -14.73 -5.52 5.28
N ALA A 106 -15.25 -5.80 6.48
CA ALA A 106 -15.16 -4.89 7.62
C ALA A 106 -13.71 -4.67 8.07
N GLU A 107 -12.91 -5.75 8.15
CA GLU A 107 -11.48 -5.65 8.50
C GLU A 107 -10.69 -4.94 7.41
N ARG A 108 -10.95 -5.23 6.13
CA ARG A 108 -10.32 -4.52 4.99
C ARG A 108 -10.62 -3.02 5.05
N VAL A 109 -11.86 -2.64 5.34
CA VAL A 109 -12.28 -1.25 5.56
C VAL A 109 -11.56 -0.62 6.74
N ALA A 110 -11.38 -1.36 7.85
CA ALA A 110 -10.65 -0.87 9.02
C ALA A 110 -9.18 -0.56 8.70
N TYR A 111 -8.47 -1.48 8.01
CA TYR A 111 -7.11 -1.22 7.53
C TYR A 111 -7.05 0.03 6.65
N MET A 112 -7.92 0.10 5.63
CA MET A 112 -7.93 1.25 4.71
C MET A 112 -8.18 2.58 5.42
N LYS A 113 -9.09 2.61 6.41
CA LYS A 113 -9.34 3.82 7.22
C LYS A 113 -8.15 4.21 8.06
N HIS A 114 -7.45 3.22 8.64
CA HIS A 114 -6.24 3.47 9.41
C HIS A 114 -5.14 4.05 8.52
N GLU A 115 -4.84 3.44 7.39
CA GLU A 115 -3.80 3.95 6.48
C GLU A 115 -4.12 5.34 5.95
N ILE A 116 -5.39 5.64 5.63
CA ILE A 116 -5.79 7.00 5.24
C ILE A 116 -5.60 8.00 6.39
N TYR A 117 -5.87 7.60 7.64
CA TYR A 117 -5.65 8.45 8.81
C TYR A 117 -4.16 8.76 9.00
N GLU A 118 -3.29 7.76 8.95
CA GLU A 118 -1.84 7.93 9.09
C GLU A 118 -1.25 8.82 7.98
N ILE A 119 -1.73 8.66 6.74
CA ILE A 119 -1.28 9.52 5.64
C ILE A 119 -1.82 10.96 5.77
N LYS A 120 -2.99 11.16 6.38
CA LYS A 120 -3.49 12.50 6.71
C LYS A 120 -2.62 13.16 7.79
N ASP A 121 -2.16 12.38 8.78
CA ASP A 121 -1.22 12.85 9.80
C ASP A 121 0.10 13.33 9.16
N LEU A 122 0.67 12.54 8.24
CA LEU A 122 1.83 12.96 7.43
C LEU A 122 1.59 14.26 6.66
N LEU A 123 0.35 14.51 6.21
CA LEU A 123 0.04 15.72 5.46
C LEU A 123 0.16 17.00 6.30
N GLU A 124 0.05 16.91 7.63
CA GLU A 124 0.20 18.06 8.54
C GLU A 124 1.61 18.66 8.46
N ASP A 125 2.63 17.80 8.37
CA ASP A 125 4.04 18.23 8.31
C ASP A 125 4.60 18.27 6.88
N TYR A 126 4.07 17.47 5.96
CA TYR A 126 4.67 17.23 4.64
C TYR A 126 3.80 17.68 3.45
N MET A 127 3.38 18.95 3.46
CA MET A 127 2.44 19.52 2.48
C MET A 127 2.92 19.52 1.01
N ASN A 128 4.22 19.34 0.74
CA ASN A 128 4.81 19.39 -0.61
C ASN A 128 5.18 18.02 -1.18
N VAL A 129 4.85 16.93 -0.48
CA VAL A 129 5.14 15.57 -0.93
C VAL A 129 3.97 15.06 -1.77
N LYS A 130 4.16 14.98 -3.09
CA LYS A 130 3.10 14.56 -4.02
C LYS A 130 2.52 13.17 -3.73
N TRP A 131 3.34 12.27 -3.21
CA TRP A 131 2.97 10.88 -2.96
C TRP A 131 1.88 10.76 -1.89
N ILE A 132 1.89 11.63 -0.88
CA ILE A 132 0.85 11.73 0.14
C ILE A 132 -0.50 12.00 -0.51
N TYR A 133 -0.60 13.05 -1.34
CA TYR A 133 -1.86 13.39 -2.03
C TYR A 133 -2.31 12.28 -2.99
N GLN A 134 -1.38 11.67 -3.72
CA GLN A 134 -1.69 10.57 -4.62
C GLN A 134 -2.25 9.36 -3.85
N ALA A 135 -1.62 9.00 -2.73
CA ALA A 135 -2.05 7.90 -1.88
C ALA A 135 -3.42 8.17 -1.25
N LEU A 136 -3.63 9.36 -0.69
CA LEU A 136 -4.93 9.77 -0.14
C LEU A 136 -6.06 9.66 -1.17
N LEU A 137 -5.80 10.11 -2.39
CA LEU A 137 -6.75 10.03 -3.50
C LEU A 137 -7.08 8.58 -3.87
N GLU A 138 -6.06 7.78 -4.17
CA GLU A 138 -6.21 6.38 -4.59
C GLU A 138 -6.87 5.52 -3.50
N TYR A 139 -6.47 5.70 -2.25
CA TYR A 139 -6.94 4.88 -1.13
C TYR A 139 -8.35 5.27 -0.70
N THR A 140 -8.70 6.56 -0.72
CA THR A 140 -10.07 7.00 -0.42
C THR A 140 -11.05 6.49 -1.48
N LEU A 141 -10.68 6.53 -2.76
CA LEU A 141 -11.49 5.94 -3.84
C LEU A 141 -11.62 4.42 -3.66
N SER A 142 -10.55 3.73 -3.30
CA SER A 142 -10.56 2.28 -3.07
C SER A 142 -11.41 1.89 -1.85
N LEU A 143 -11.34 2.68 -0.77
CA LEU A 143 -12.17 2.50 0.42
C LEU A 143 -13.66 2.63 0.09
N ARG A 144 -14.05 3.66 -0.69
CA ARG A 144 -15.44 3.85 -1.12
C ARG A 144 -15.96 2.64 -1.91
N ARG A 145 -15.14 2.07 -2.80
CA ARG A 145 -15.49 0.85 -3.56
C ARG A 145 -15.69 -0.35 -2.62
N LEU A 146 -14.84 -0.52 -1.60
CA LEU A 146 -14.99 -1.58 -0.59
C LEU A 146 -16.27 -1.42 0.24
N GLU A 147 -16.58 -0.18 0.66
CA GLU A 147 -17.78 0.10 1.44
C GLU A 147 -19.08 0.00 0.63
N LYS A 148 -19.00 -0.13 -0.71
CA LYS A 148 -20.14 -0.04 -1.64
C LYS A 148 -21.02 1.20 -1.39
N ARG A 149 -20.41 2.28 -0.87
CA ARG A 149 -21.12 3.53 -0.59
C ARG A 149 -21.63 4.14 -1.88
N SER A 150 -22.88 4.60 -1.86
CA SER A 150 -23.44 5.36 -2.98
C SER A 150 -22.88 6.77 -3.02
N ILE A 151 -23.02 7.36 -4.20
CA ILE A 151 -22.35 8.56 -4.71
C ILE A 151 -22.60 9.85 -3.88
N GLY A 152 -23.61 9.91 -3.00
CA GLY A 152 -24.08 11.17 -2.39
C GLY A 152 -23.68 11.47 -0.94
N ASP A 153 -22.87 10.62 -0.28
CA ASP A 153 -22.95 10.52 1.19
C ASP A 153 -21.74 11.04 2.01
N SER A 154 -20.75 11.77 1.46
CA SER A 154 -19.62 12.18 2.34
C SER A 154 -18.84 13.46 2.04
N ASP A 155 -18.38 14.04 3.17
CA ASP A 155 -17.38 15.11 3.37
C ASP A 155 -16.07 14.87 2.58
N ASP A 156 -15.80 13.63 2.15
CA ASP A 156 -14.57 13.27 1.44
C ASP A 156 -14.51 13.80 0.01
N ALA A 157 -15.65 14.14 -0.62
CA ALA A 157 -15.64 14.67 -1.99
C ALA A 157 -14.93 16.04 -2.07
N GLY A 158 -15.08 16.86 -1.02
CA GLY A 158 -14.33 18.12 -0.89
C GLY A 158 -12.83 17.87 -0.76
N ASN A 159 -12.45 16.96 0.14
CA ASN A 159 -11.05 16.58 0.35
C ASN A 159 -10.39 16.01 -0.91
N LEU A 160 -11.09 15.10 -1.63
CA LEU A 160 -10.60 14.51 -2.88
C LEU A 160 -10.30 15.57 -3.95
N ARG A 161 -11.19 16.57 -4.11
CA ARG A 161 -10.97 17.68 -5.05
C ARG A 161 -9.76 18.52 -4.64
N THR A 162 -9.66 18.88 -3.36
CA THR A 162 -8.52 19.65 -2.83
C THR A 162 -7.20 18.91 -3.00
N TRP A 163 -7.15 17.60 -2.73
CA TRP A 163 -5.95 16.79 -2.92
C TRP A 163 -5.58 16.67 -4.40
N LEU A 164 -6.56 16.52 -5.29
CA LEU A 164 -6.32 16.48 -6.73
C LEU A 164 -5.72 17.79 -7.24
N GLU A 165 -6.25 18.93 -6.82
CA GLU A 165 -5.72 20.25 -7.19
C GLU A 165 -4.26 20.42 -6.74
N LYS A 166 -3.95 20.00 -5.50
CA LYS A 166 -2.57 19.99 -4.98
C LYS A 166 -1.67 19.06 -5.79
N LEU A 167 -2.15 17.87 -6.12
CA LEU A 167 -1.39 16.89 -6.91
C LEU A 167 -1.09 17.38 -8.32
N VAL A 168 -2.05 18.04 -8.98
CA VAL A 168 -1.87 18.66 -10.30
C VAL A 168 -0.82 19.77 -10.25
N ALA A 169 -0.79 20.57 -9.17
CA ALA A 169 0.22 21.60 -8.97
C ALA A 169 1.62 21.02 -8.73
N LEU A 170 1.73 19.91 -7.99
CA LEU A 170 2.99 19.25 -7.65
C LEU A 170 3.54 18.34 -8.77
N ASP A 171 2.68 17.79 -9.64
CA ASP A 171 3.08 16.91 -10.75
C ASP A 171 2.37 17.26 -12.06
N PRO A 172 2.67 18.43 -12.67
CA PRO A 172 1.97 18.89 -13.87
C PRO A 172 2.23 18.03 -15.11
N THR A 173 3.24 17.15 -15.08
CA THR A 173 3.63 16.31 -16.21
C THR A 173 2.67 15.14 -16.46
N ARG A 174 1.90 14.75 -15.44
CA ARG A 174 0.97 13.61 -15.49
C ARG A 174 -0.50 14.00 -15.61
N ARG A 175 -0.78 15.17 -16.19
CA ARG A 175 -2.14 15.72 -16.39
C ARG A 175 -3.17 14.72 -16.91
N GLY A 176 -2.81 13.83 -17.84
CA GLY A 176 -3.72 12.79 -18.34
C GLY A 176 -4.28 11.91 -17.23
N ARG A 177 -3.40 11.41 -16.34
CA ARG A 177 -3.80 10.60 -15.18
C ARG A 177 -4.68 11.38 -14.21
N TRP A 178 -4.37 12.65 -13.98
CA TRP A 178 -5.15 13.51 -13.07
C TRP A 178 -6.53 13.84 -13.62
N ASN A 179 -6.67 13.96 -14.95
CA ASN A 179 -7.96 14.14 -15.61
C ASN A 179 -8.85 12.90 -15.48
N ASP A 180 -8.28 11.69 -15.54
CA ASP A 180 -9.05 10.46 -15.31
C ASP A 180 -9.61 10.41 -13.89
N PHE A 181 -8.82 10.80 -12.88
CA PHE A 181 -9.30 10.95 -11.51
C PHE A 181 -10.34 12.07 -11.36
N ALA A 182 -10.17 13.20 -12.04
CA ALA A 182 -11.15 14.28 -12.02
C ALA A 182 -12.51 13.81 -12.56
N ARG A 183 -12.50 13.01 -13.63
CA ARG A 183 -13.71 12.39 -14.18
C ARG A 183 -14.33 11.41 -13.19
N GLU A 184 -13.53 10.51 -12.60
CA GLU A 184 -14.03 9.57 -11.59
C GLU A 184 -14.68 10.30 -10.41
N ILE A 185 -14.03 11.34 -9.88
CA ILE A 185 -14.58 12.15 -8.78
C ILE A 185 -15.83 12.93 -9.22
N GLY A 186 -15.87 13.41 -10.46
CA GLY A 186 -17.02 14.14 -11.01
C GLY A 186 -18.23 13.27 -11.32
N GLU A 187 -18.03 12.01 -11.72
CA GLU A 187 -19.09 10.99 -11.83
C GLU A 187 -19.61 10.56 -10.45
N MET A 188 -18.86 10.89 -9.39
CA MET A 188 -19.16 10.60 -7.99
C MET A 188 -19.72 11.82 -7.21
N GLY A 189 -20.10 12.92 -7.86
CA GLY A 189 -20.77 14.07 -7.23
C GLY A 189 -22.10 14.38 -7.89
#